data_AF-A0A840YXD9-F1
#
_entry.id   AF-A0A840YXD9-F1
#
_cell.length_a   1.000
_cell.length_b   1.000
_cell.length_c   1.000
_cell.angle_alpha   90.00
_cell.angle_beta   90.00
_cell.angle_gamma   90.00
#
_symmetry.space_group_name_H-M   'P 1'
#
loop_
_entity.id
_entity.type
_entity.pdbx_description
1 polymer ?
#
loop_
_entity_poly.entity_id
_entity_poly.type
_entity_poly.pdbx_seq_one_letter_code
_entity_poly.pdbx_strand_id
1 'polypeptide(L)'
;MTDGRVFLAIGTLISIGVFANGLRFAHKTSNPWSGKHILGMSVKGSDVPLDRIRRIGRLQMIIAPIFFLFLCALCFGLLGPVQGIQTIQF
;
A
#
# COMPACT_ATOMS: atom_id res chain seq x y z
N MET A 1 23.07 -6.93 9.77
CA MET A 1 21.70 -7.33 10.17
C MET A 1 20.85 -6.07 10.19
N THR A 2 19.73 -6.05 9.49
CA THR A 2 18.86 -4.87 9.38
C THR A 2 18.13 -4.68 10.71
N ASP A 3 18.20 -3.48 11.30
CA ASP A 3 17.47 -3.14 12.52
C ASP A 3 15.96 -3.25 12.27
N GLY A 4 15.27 -4.05 13.09
CA GLY A 4 13.82 -4.26 13.01
C GLY A 4 13.03 -2.97 13.12
N ARG A 5 13.53 -1.96 13.85
CA ARG A 5 12.91 -0.63 13.93
C ARG A 5 12.89 0.07 12.57
N VAL A 6 14.01 -0.01 11.85
CA VAL A 6 14.14 0.58 10.51
C VAL A 6 13.23 -0.14 9.53
N PHE A 7 13.19 -1.48 9.60
CA PHE A 7 12.28 -2.28 8.79
C PHE A 7 10.81 -1.95 9.05
N LEU A 8 10.40 -1.83 10.32
CA LEU A 8 9.04 -1.45 10.71
C LEU A 8 8.71 -0.02 10.26
N ALA A 9 9.64 0.92 10.39
CA ALA A 9 9.45 2.30 9.94
C ALA A 9 9.23 2.38 8.42
N ILE A 10 10.06 1.66 7.64
CA ILE A 10 9.90 1.57 6.18
C ILE A 10 8.56 0.91 5.82
N GLY A 11 8.21 -0.20 6.47
CA GLY A 11 6.94 -0.89 6.27
C GLY A 11 5.72 -0.01 6.59
N THR A 12 5.82 0.79 7.65
CA THR A 12 4.80 1.79 8.03
C THR A 12 4.64 2.84 6.93
N LEU A 13 5.75 3.42 6.45
CA LEU A 13 5.72 4.45 5.40
C LEU A 13 5.12 3.91 4.10
N ILE A 14 5.50 2.69 3.69
CA ILE A 14 4.92 2.03 2.51
C ILE A 14 3.41 1.84 2.70
N SER A 15 2.98 1.34 3.86
CA SER A 15 1.57 1.07 4.14
C SER A 15 0.74 2.35 4.13
N ILE A 16 1.24 3.44 4.73
CA ILE A 16 0.61 4.76 4.67
C ILE A 16 0.54 5.27 3.24
N GLY A 17 1.62 5.16 2.47
CA GLY A 17 1.67 5.59 1.07
C GLY A 17 0.66 4.85 0.19
N VAL A 18 0.57 3.53 0.35
CA VAL A 18 -0.41 2.69 -0.37
C VAL A 18 -1.84 3.05 0.05
N PHE A 19 -2.09 3.24 1.34
CA PHE A 19 -3.41 3.65 1.83
C PHE A 19 -3.83 5.01 1.29
N ALA A 20 -2.94 6.01 1.34
CA ALA A 20 -3.20 7.35 0.81
C ALA A 20 -3.43 7.34 -0.71
N ASN A 21 -2.69 6.51 -1.44
CA ASN A 21 -2.91 6.30 -2.87
C ASN A 21 -4.27 5.63 -3.16
N GLY A 22 -4.64 4.65 -2.32
CA GLY A 22 -5.95 4.01 -2.35
C GLY A 22 -7.08 5.00 -2.13
N LEU A 23 -6.95 5.87 -1.13
CA LEU A 23 -7.87 6.96 -0.81
C LEU A 23 -8.01 7.92 -2.00
N ARG A 24 -6.89 8.27 -2.64
CA ARG A 24 -6.87 9.11 -3.84
C ARG A 24 -7.66 8.47 -4.98
N PHE A 25 -7.51 7.17 -5.22
CA PHE A 25 -8.24 6.47 -6.27
C PHE A 25 -9.73 6.25 -5.95
N ALA A 26 -10.06 6.00 -4.68
CA ALA A 26 -11.44 5.82 -4.24
C ALA A 26 -12.27 7.11 -4.42
N HIS A 27 -11.66 8.28 -4.22
CA HIS A 27 -12.31 9.59 -4.38
C HIS A 27 -12.26 10.16 -5.80
N LYS A 28 -11.70 9.44 -6.79
CA LYS A 28 -11.69 9.95 -8.15
C LYS A 28 -13.10 10.02 -8.74
N THR A 29 -13.40 11.17 -9.32
CA THR A 29 -14.64 11.46 -10.06
C THR A 29 -14.48 11.29 -11.57
N SER A 30 -13.25 11.21 -12.07
CA SER A 30 -12.93 11.00 -13.48
C SER A 30 -11.66 10.17 -13.66
N ASN A 31 -11.56 9.45 -14.78
CA ASN A 31 -10.35 8.71 -15.14
C ASN A 31 -9.28 9.73 -15.59
N PRO A 32 -8.14 9.85 -14.87
CA PRO A 32 -7.09 10.84 -15.15
C PRO A 32 -6.26 10.52 -16.40
N TRP A 33 -6.44 9.32 -16.95
CA TRP A 33 -5.77 8.81 -18.14
C TRP A 33 -6.72 8.76 -19.35
N SER A 34 -8.00 9.07 -19.19
CA SER A 34 -8.98 9.08 -20.26
C SER A 34 -8.52 9.99 -21.41
N GLY A 35 -8.42 9.45 -22.61
CA GLY A 35 -8.01 10.19 -23.82
C GLY A 35 -6.56 10.69 -23.85
N LYS A 36 -5.71 10.26 -22.90
CA LYS A 36 -4.28 10.63 -22.92
C LYS A 36 -3.49 9.70 -23.84
N HIS A 37 -2.77 10.30 -24.79
CA HIS A 37 -1.81 9.63 -25.63
C HIS A 37 -0.39 10.11 -25.29
N ILE A 38 0.56 9.20 -25.21
CA ILE A 38 2.00 9.51 -25.12
C ILE A 38 2.64 8.95 -26.38
N LEU A 39 3.27 9.81 -27.17
CA LEU A 39 3.91 9.43 -28.46
C LEU A 39 2.93 8.72 -29.42
N GLY A 40 1.67 9.18 -29.47
CA GLY A 40 0.62 8.58 -30.30
C GLY A 40 0.03 7.27 -29.75
N MET A 41 0.62 6.67 -28.72
CA MET A 41 0.11 5.47 -28.07
C MET A 41 -0.83 5.84 -26.91
N SER A 42 -1.96 5.15 -26.79
CA SER A 42 -2.85 5.29 -25.63
C SER A 42 -2.10 4.95 -24.34
N VAL A 43 -2.18 5.83 -23.34
CA VAL A 43 -1.60 5.55 -22.02
C VAL A 43 -2.29 4.32 -21.42
N LYS A 44 -1.52 3.32 -20.98
CA LYS A 44 -2.05 2.16 -20.25
C LYS A 44 -2.87 2.66 -19.06
N GLY A 45 -4.20 2.55 -19.15
CA GLY A 45 -5.13 3.12 -18.17
C GLY A 45 -6.23 4.00 -18.76
N SER A 46 -6.11 4.46 -20.01
CA SER A 46 -7.12 5.31 -20.68
C SER A 46 -8.49 4.65 -20.75
N ASP A 47 -8.51 3.34 -20.98
CA ASP A 47 -9.74 2.58 -21.22
C ASP A 47 -10.27 1.93 -19.94
N VAL A 48 -9.61 2.17 -18.80
CA VAL A 48 -10.03 1.59 -17.53
C VAL A 48 -11.29 2.34 -17.03
N PRO A 49 -12.42 1.65 -16.84
CA PRO A 49 -13.63 2.29 -16.34
C PRO A 49 -13.40 2.80 -14.92
N LEU A 50 -14.00 3.96 -14.60
CA LEU A 50 -13.82 4.66 -13.33
C LEU A 50 -14.15 3.76 -12.12
N ASP A 51 -15.16 2.91 -12.24
CA ASP A 51 -15.55 1.98 -11.18
C ASP A 51 -14.45 0.97 -10.83
N ARG A 52 -13.66 0.52 -11.82
CA ARG A 52 -12.50 -0.33 -11.55
C ARG A 52 -11.40 0.45 -10.83
N ILE A 53 -11.16 1.70 -11.21
CA ILE A 53 -10.18 2.58 -10.51
C ILE A 53 -10.58 2.75 -9.03
N ARG A 54 -11.87 3.01 -8.76
CA ARG A 54 -12.39 3.12 -7.40
C ARG A 54 -12.30 1.81 -6.61
N ARG A 55 -12.58 0.67 -7.25
CA ARG A 55 -12.42 -0.66 -6.63
C ARG A 55 -10.96 -0.94 -6.26
N ILE A 56 -10.00 -0.62 -7.14
CA ILE A 56 -8.56 -0.73 -6.85
C ILE A 56 -8.20 0.16 -5.66
N GLY A 57 -8.72 1.40 -5.62
CA GLY A 57 -8.52 2.30 -4.49
C GLY A 57 -9.00 1.73 -3.16
N ARG A 58 -10.22 1.20 -3.12
CA ARG A 58 -10.78 0.52 -1.94
C ARG A 58 -9.97 -0.71 -1.54
N LEU A 59 -9.53 -1.50 -2.51
CA LEU A 59 -8.70 -2.68 -2.26
C LEU A 59 -7.38 -2.28 -1.60
N GLN A 60 -6.71 -1.24 -2.09
CA GLN A 60 -5.49 -0.71 -1.47
C GLN A 60 -5.73 -0.25 -0.03
N MET A 61 -6.87 0.40 0.24
CA MET A 61 -7.24 0.83 1.59
C MET A 61 -7.49 -0.33 2.57
N ILE A 62 -7.85 -1.52 2.07
CA ILE A 62 -8.06 -2.73 2.89
C ILE A 62 -6.75 -3.52 3.03
N ILE A 63 -6.01 -3.70 1.94
CA ILE A 63 -4.79 -4.51 1.93
C ILE A 63 -3.68 -3.82 2.73
N ALA A 64 -3.53 -2.49 2.61
CA ALA A 64 -2.47 -1.76 3.32
C ALA A 64 -2.50 -1.97 4.86
N PRO A 65 -3.63 -1.80 5.58
CA PRO A 65 -3.67 -2.06 7.01
C PRO A 65 -3.49 -3.53 7.35
N ILE A 66 -4.02 -4.46 6.56
CA ILE A 66 -3.80 -5.91 6.76
C ILE A 66 -2.31 -6.25 6.65
N PHE A 67 -1.65 -5.75 5.62
CA PHE A 67 -0.22 -5.92 5.41
C PHE A 67 0.59 -5.32 6.56
N PHE A 68 0.20 -4.14 7.04
CA PHE A 68 0.87 -3.51 8.18
C PHE A 68 0.71 -4.32 9.47
N LEU A 69 -0.49 -4.83 9.77
CA LEU A 69 -0.72 -5.71 10.92
C LEU A 69 0.12 -6.99 10.85
N PHE A 70 0.23 -7.58 9.66
CA PHE A 70 1.09 -8.74 9.43
C PHE A 70 2.57 -8.41 9.67
N LEU A 71 3.04 -7.26 9.17
CA LEU A 71 4.39 -6.75 9.44
C LEU A 71 4.66 -6.55 10.93
N CYS A 72 3.72 -5.96 11.66
CA CYS A 72 3.81 -5.81 13.10
C CYS A 72 3.91 -7.18 13.78
N ALA A 73 3.06 -8.14 13.42
CA ALA A 73 3.11 -9.49 13.98
C ALA A 73 4.49 -10.14 13.78
N LEU A 74 5.06 -10.03 12.58
CA LEU A 74 6.42 -10.52 12.30
C LEU A 74 7.48 -9.84 13.16
N CYS A 75 7.44 -8.51 13.23
CA CYS A 75 8.40 -7.70 13.97
C CYS A 75 8.35 -7.94 15.49
N PHE A 76 7.17 -8.22 16.05
CA PHE A 76 6.97 -8.41 17.48
C PHE A 76 7.05 -9.88 17.95
N GLY A 77 7.41 -10.81 17.06
CA GLY A 77 7.84 -12.14 17.47
C GLY A 77 7.10 -13.32 16.85
N LEU A 78 6.23 -13.14 15.84
CA LEU A 78 5.50 -14.25 15.21
C LEU A 78 6.45 -15.35 14.66
N LEU A 79 7.65 -14.99 14.20
CA LEU A 79 8.68 -15.91 13.70
C LEU A 79 9.96 -15.91 14.56
N GLY A 80 9.90 -15.39 15.79
CA GLY A 80 11.04 -15.25 16.68
C GLY A 80 11.55 -13.80 16.83
N PRO A 81 12.57 -13.59 17.68
CA PRO A 81 13.03 -12.26 18.06
C PRO A 81 13.69 -11.52 16.89
N VAL A 82 13.23 -10.30 16.65
CA VAL A 82 13.80 -9.39 15.64
C VAL A 82 14.75 -8.42 16.33
N GLN A 83 15.98 -8.35 15.84
CA GLN A 83 17.00 -7.45 16.38
C GLN A 83 16.50 -6.00 16.36
N GLY A 84 16.58 -5.31 17.50
CA GLY A 84 16.13 -3.92 17.65
C GLY A 84 14.69 -3.74 18.12
N ILE A 85 13.87 -4.80 18.16
CA ILE A 85 12.50 -4.75 18.69
C ILE A 85 12.41 -5.68 19.90
N GLN A 86 11.85 -5.16 21.00
CA GLN A 86 11.53 -5.98 22.17
C GLN A 86 10.26 -6.78 21.84
N THR A 87 10.37 -8.10 21.80
CA THR A 87 9.24 -9.00 21.57
C THR A 87 8.26 -8.95 22.74
N ILE A 88 6.99 -9.26 22.47
CA ILE A 88 5.96 -9.35 23.51
C ILE A 88 6.34 -10.51 24.43
N GLN A 89 6.64 -10.22 25.70
CA GLN A 89 6.78 -11.24 26.74
C GLN A 89 5.44 -11.36 27.45
N PHE A 90 4.87 -12.57 27.44
CA PHE A 90 3.68 -12.92 28.20
C PHE A 90 4.08 -13.40 29.59
#